data_AF-A0A2I9CSQ0-F1
#
_entry.id   AF-A0A2I9CSQ0-F1
#
_cell.length_a   1.000
_cell.length_b   1.000
_cell.length_c   1.000
_cell.angle_alpha   90.00
_cell.angle_beta   90.00
_cell.angle_gamma   90.00
#
_symmetry.space_group_name_H-M   'P 1'
#
loop_
_entity.id
_entity.type
_entity.pdbx_description
1 polymer ?
#
loop_
_entity_poly.entity_id
_entity_poly.type
_entity_poly.pdbx_seq_one_letter_code
_entity_poly.pdbx_strand_id
1 'polypeptide(L)'
;MVGSSPLSAVAPQLVQLSIYYAYSRFGPAPIHIRGKPGSNLARLDVYVGEADLWEFVRELPLHAAVPPFWTLWLQHRTPLPLEWAWGFLEAQRQCFPRGGIYRPSRALEPSQHCEASDPAVMDARRLGMLAYLLCLASVEERPAIPDAAD
;
A
#
# COMPACT_ATOMS: atom_id res chain seq x y z
N MET A 1 -17.90 0.96 -31.02
CA MET A 1 -16.95 0.16 -30.22
C MET A 1 -17.21 0.48 -28.76
N VAL A 2 -17.81 -0.45 -28.00
CA VAL A 2 -17.97 -0.26 -26.56
C VAL A 2 -16.59 -0.55 -25.96
N GLY A 3 -15.84 0.50 -25.62
CA GLY A 3 -14.54 0.34 -24.95
C GLY A 3 -14.74 -0.40 -23.64
N SER A 4 -13.97 -1.47 -23.43
CA SER A 4 -13.98 -2.18 -22.14
C SER A 4 -13.58 -1.20 -21.04
N SER A 5 -14.40 -1.08 -19.98
CA SER A 5 -14.10 -0.16 -18.89
C SER A 5 -12.79 -0.57 -18.18
N PRO A 6 -11.97 0.37 -17.67
CA PRO A 6 -10.75 0.04 -16.92
C PRO A 6 -11.00 -0.95 -15.79
N LEU A 7 -12.14 -0.83 -15.09
CA LEU A 7 -12.56 -1.77 -14.06
C LEU A 7 -12.82 -3.18 -14.61
N SER A 8 -13.43 -3.30 -15.79
CA SER A 8 -13.65 -4.59 -16.45
C SER A 8 -12.34 -5.27 -16.83
N ALA A 9 -11.30 -4.51 -17.17
CA ALA A 9 -9.99 -5.05 -17.53
C ALA A 9 -9.25 -5.69 -16.35
N VAL A 10 -9.47 -5.20 -15.12
CA VAL A 10 -8.84 -5.71 -13.89
C VAL A 10 -9.79 -6.55 -13.01
N ALA A 11 -11.04 -6.74 -13.44
CA ALA A 11 -12.05 -7.48 -12.68
C ALA A 11 -11.61 -8.92 -12.32
N PRO A 12 -10.96 -9.71 -13.21
CA PRO A 12 -10.52 -11.06 -12.87
C PRO A 12 -9.55 -11.11 -11.69
N GLN A 13 -8.65 -10.14 -11.59
CA GLN A 13 -7.67 -10.03 -10.50
C GLN A 13 -8.33 -9.52 -9.22
N LEU A 14 -9.24 -8.55 -9.30
CA LEU A 14 -9.98 -8.05 -8.15
C LEU A 14 -10.83 -9.14 -7.47
N VAL A 15 -11.39 -10.08 -8.26
CA VAL A 15 -12.19 -11.20 -7.74
C VAL A 15 -11.36 -12.16 -6.88
N GLN A 16 -10.05 -12.26 -7.12
CA GLN A 16 -9.14 -13.08 -6.32
C GLN A 16 -8.82 -12.44 -4.96
N LEU A 17 -9.11 -11.16 -4.79
CA LEU A 17 -8.82 -10.41 -3.56
C LEU A 17 -10.02 -10.45 -2.60
N SER A 18 -9.75 -10.43 -1.30
CA SER A 18 -10.78 -10.40 -0.27
C SER A 18 -11.38 -8.99 -0.08
N ILE A 19 -11.92 -8.43 -1.16
CA ILE A 19 -12.45 -7.06 -1.22
C ILE A 19 -13.85 -7.02 -1.88
N TYR A 20 -14.59 -5.96 -1.57
CA TYR A 20 -15.73 -5.46 -2.33
C TYR A 20 -15.28 -4.24 -3.12
N TYR A 21 -15.78 -4.09 -4.34
CA TYR A 21 -15.53 -2.92 -5.17
C TYR A 21 -16.79 -2.48 -5.91
N ALA A 22 -16.96 -1.18 -6.09
CA ALA A 22 -18.08 -0.60 -6.82
C ALA A 22 -17.72 0.77 -7.39
N TYR A 23 -18.42 1.21 -8.44
CA TYR A 23 -18.37 2.60 -8.85
C TYR A 23 -19.02 3.48 -7.77
N SER A 24 -18.34 4.56 -7.38
CA SER A 24 -18.83 5.55 -6.44
C SER A 24 -19.20 6.84 -7.15
N ARG A 25 -20.42 7.32 -6.91
CA ARG A 25 -20.90 8.62 -7.44
C ARG A 25 -20.53 9.81 -6.57
N PHE A 26 -20.20 9.55 -5.29
CA PHE A 26 -20.01 10.58 -4.26
C PHE A 26 -18.65 10.47 -3.57
N GLY A 27 -17.77 9.60 -4.08
CA GLY A 27 -16.42 9.42 -3.57
C GLY A 27 -15.43 10.42 -4.15
N PRO A 28 -14.27 10.61 -3.51
CA PRO A 28 -13.19 11.43 -4.04
C PRO A 28 -12.53 10.81 -5.30
N ALA A 29 -12.85 9.55 -5.62
CA ALA A 29 -12.46 8.89 -6.86
C ALA A 29 -13.59 7.93 -7.34
N PRO A 30 -13.60 7.53 -8.62
CA PRO A 30 -14.73 6.84 -9.24
C PRO A 30 -14.96 5.42 -8.75
N ILE A 31 -13.98 4.78 -8.10
CA ILE A 31 -14.08 3.37 -7.67
C ILE A 31 -13.83 3.31 -6.17
N HIS A 32 -14.77 2.74 -5.42
CA HIS A 32 -14.64 2.50 -3.99
C HIS A 32 -14.29 1.04 -3.74
N ILE A 33 -13.27 0.80 -2.92
CA ILE A 33 -12.80 -0.53 -2.56
C ILE A 33 -12.80 -0.68 -1.04
N ARG A 34 -13.41 -1.75 -0.57
CA ARG A 34 -13.49 -2.10 0.85
C ARG A 34 -13.04 -3.53 1.10
N GLY A 35 -12.36 -3.77 2.19
CA GLY A 35 -12.06 -5.14 2.62
C GLY A 35 -13.29 -5.94 3.00
N LYS A 36 -13.27 -7.24 2.74
CA LYS A 36 -14.29 -8.17 3.25
C LYS A 36 -14.10 -8.37 4.76
N PRO A 37 -15.19 -8.34 5.56
CA PRO A 37 -15.14 -8.71 6.97
C PRO A 37 -14.50 -10.10 7.17
N GLY A 38 -13.67 -10.25 8.20
CA GLY A 38 -12.99 -11.51 8.51
C GLY A 38 -11.72 -11.79 7.70
N SER A 39 -11.37 -10.95 6.72
CA SER A 39 -10.10 -11.04 5.99
C SER A 39 -9.01 -10.16 6.63
N ASN A 40 -7.74 -10.41 6.27
CA ASN A 40 -6.62 -9.51 6.58
C ASN A 40 -6.79 -8.10 5.99
N LEU A 41 -7.68 -7.94 5.01
CA LEU A 41 -8.01 -6.65 4.39
C LEU A 41 -9.20 -5.96 5.05
N ALA A 42 -9.82 -6.48 6.11
CA ALA A 42 -11.07 -5.95 6.70
C ALA A 42 -11.03 -4.44 7.08
N ARG A 43 -9.84 -3.85 7.22
CA ARG A 43 -9.63 -2.42 7.52
C ARG A 43 -9.45 -1.55 6.27
N LEU A 44 -9.32 -2.16 5.09
CA LEU A 44 -9.18 -1.47 3.81
C LEU A 44 -10.47 -0.74 3.47
N ASP A 45 -10.32 0.56 3.18
CA ASP A 45 -11.40 1.44 2.78
C ASP A 45 -10.77 2.60 2.01
N VAL A 46 -10.73 2.49 0.68
CA VAL A 46 -10.02 3.45 -0.19
C VAL A 46 -10.81 3.71 -1.48
N TYR A 47 -10.58 4.86 -2.07
CA TYR A 47 -11.06 5.21 -3.40
C TYR A 47 -9.92 5.14 -4.40
N VAL A 48 -10.16 4.60 -5.59
CA VAL A 48 -9.13 4.37 -6.60
C VAL A 48 -9.49 5.11 -7.89
N GLY A 49 -8.53 5.84 -8.44
CA GLY A 49 -8.64 6.43 -9.78
C GLY A 49 -8.57 5.35 -10.86
N GLU A 50 -9.24 5.55 -11.99
CA GLU A 50 -9.21 4.55 -13.08
C GLU A 50 -7.80 4.31 -13.62
N ALA A 51 -6.95 5.35 -13.64
CA ALA A 51 -5.56 5.26 -14.08
C ALA A 51 -4.67 4.44 -13.13
N ASP A 52 -5.05 4.35 -11.85
CA ASP A 52 -4.26 3.69 -10.80
C ASP A 52 -4.75 2.27 -10.49
N LEU A 53 -5.82 1.80 -11.14
CA LEU A 53 -6.43 0.50 -10.88
C LEU A 53 -5.45 -0.67 -11.06
N TRP A 54 -4.63 -0.61 -12.11
CA TRP A 54 -3.66 -1.66 -12.40
C TRP A 54 -2.58 -1.74 -11.32
N GLU A 55 -1.99 -0.60 -10.94
CA GLU A 55 -1.07 -0.53 -9.81
C GLU A 55 -1.73 -0.96 -8.50
N PHE A 56 -2.97 -0.56 -8.23
CA PHE A 56 -3.67 -0.97 -7.02
C PHE A 56 -3.76 -2.48 -6.89
N VAL A 57 -4.19 -3.16 -7.97
CA VAL A 57 -4.33 -4.62 -8.00
C VAL A 57 -2.99 -5.31 -7.83
N ARG A 58 -1.93 -4.77 -8.47
CA ARG A 58 -0.57 -5.29 -8.35
C ARG A 58 -0.02 -5.12 -6.94
N GLU A 59 -0.20 -3.96 -6.34
CA GLU A 59 0.42 -3.59 -5.08
C GLU A 59 -0.34 -4.14 -3.86
N LEU A 60 -1.67 -4.25 -3.90
CA LEU A 60 -2.47 -4.62 -2.72
C LEU A 60 -1.99 -5.92 -2.02
N PRO A 61 -1.67 -7.02 -2.74
CA PRO A 61 -1.10 -8.21 -2.13
C PRO A 61 0.26 -7.95 -1.47
N LEU A 62 1.11 -7.12 -2.08
CA LEU A 62 2.42 -6.76 -1.55
C LEU A 62 2.26 -6.02 -0.22
N HIS A 63 1.35 -5.05 -0.17
CA HIS A 63 1.05 -4.31 1.05
C HIS A 63 0.49 -5.19 2.17
N ALA A 64 -0.32 -6.20 1.83
CA ALA A 64 -0.82 -7.18 2.78
C ALA A 64 0.27 -8.13 3.31
N ALA A 65 1.35 -8.31 2.55
CA ALA A 65 2.51 -9.13 2.91
C ALA A 65 3.61 -8.36 3.64
N VAL A 66 3.53 -7.03 3.74
CA VAL A 66 4.52 -6.23 4.47
C VAL A 66 4.55 -6.67 5.95
N PRO A 67 5.72 -7.07 6.48
CA PRO A 67 5.85 -7.46 7.86
C PRO A 67 5.46 -6.31 8.80
N PRO A 68 4.92 -6.60 10.00
CA PRO A 68 4.67 -5.56 10.98
C PRO A 68 5.96 -4.81 11.35
N PHE A 69 5.89 -3.49 11.52
CA PHE A 69 7.09 -2.64 11.69
C PHE A 69 8.00 -3.08 12.85
N TRP A 70 7.46 -3.67 13.93
CA TRP A 70 8.25 -4.16 15.06
C TRP A 70 9.18 -5.31 14.69
N THR A 71 8.86 -6.09 13.66
CA THR A 71 9.73 -7.16 13.15
C THR A 71 10.95 -6.59 12.42
N LEU A 72 10.75 -5.54 11.64
CA LEU A 72 11.79 -4.86 10.88
C LEU A 72 12.68 -3.99 11.77
N TRP A 73 12.08 -3.31 12.75
CA TRP A 73 12.81 -2.49 13.70
C TRP A 73 13.92 -3.29 14.42
N LEU A 74 13.61 -4.49 14.91
CA LEU A 74 14.58 -5.36 15.59
C LEU A 74 15.77 -5.75 14.69
N GLN A 75 15.55 -5.84 13.37
CA GLN A 75 16.57 -6.22 12.40
C GLN A 75 17.50 -5.05 12.04
N HIS A 76 16.95 -3.83 11.96
CA HIS A 76 17.66 -2.68 11.42
C HIS A 76 18.40 -1.82 12.45
N ARG A 77 18.24 -2.06 13.76
CA ARG A 77 18.88 -1.29 14.86
C ARG A 77 18.83 0.22 14.61
N THR A 78 17.64 0.72 14.27
CA THR A 78 17.48 2.09 13.77
C THR A 78 17.67 3.13 14.88
N PRO A 79 18.39 4.25 14.60
CA PRO A 79 18.41 5.40 15.50
C PRO A 79 17.02 6.04 15.53
N LEU A 80 16.60 6.58 16.68
CA LEU A 80 15.31 7.23 16.88
C LEU A 80 14.12 6.33 16.46
N PRO A 81 13.87 5.24 17.20
CA PRO A 81 12.98 4.17 16.76
C PRO A 81 11.52 4.58 16.62
N LEU A 82 11.06 5.56 17.41
CA LEU A 82 9.69 6.06 17.33
C LEU A 82 9.49 6.88 16.05
N GLU A 83 10.47 7.70 15.70
CA GLU A 83 10.50 8.54 14.52
C GLU A 83 10.60 7.69 13.26
N TRP A 84 11.43 6.65 13.30
CA TRP A 84 11.51 5.66 12.24
C TRP A 84 10.19 4.90 12.06
N ALA A 85 9.59 4.40 13.15
CA ALA A 85 8.32 3.69 13.09
C ALA A 85 7.19 4.59 12.58
N TRP A 86 7.19 5.87 12.97
CA TRP A 86 6.29 6.88 12.42
C TRP A 86 6.43 6.97 10.90
N GLY A 87 7.66 7.09 10.39
CA GLY A 87 7.91 7.17 8.94
C GLY A 87 7.41 5.93 8.19
N PHE A 88 7.67 4.75 8.74
CA PHE A 88 7.20 3.48 8.15
C PHE A 88 5.67 3.43 8.04
N LEU A 89 4.97 3.77 9.14
CA LEU A 89 3.50 3.78 9.18
C LEU A 89 2.90 4.92 8.34
N GLU A 90 3.60 6.05 8.25
CA GLU A 90 3.18 7.18 7.43
C GLU A 90 3.21 6.82 5.94
N ALA A 91 4.27 6.14 5.47
CA ALA A 91 4.31 5.66 4.09
C ALA A 91 3.14 4.71 3.77
N GLN A 92 2.83 3.77 4.67
CA GLN A 92 1.65 2.91 4.52
C GLN A 92 0.34 3.72 4.45
N ARG A 93 0.19 4.72 5.33
CA ARG A 93 -1.00 5.57 5.39
C ARG A 93 -1.18 6.43 4.15
N GLN A 94 -0.08 6.88 3.54
CA GLN A 94 -0.11 7.68 2.31
C GLN A 94 -0.51 6.83 1.10
N CYS A 95 -0.09 5.55 1.04
CA CYS A 95 -0.53 4.64 -0.02
C CYS A 95 -1.99 4.21 0.15
N PHE A 96 -2.42 3.86 1.38
CA PHE A 96 -3.80 3.47 1.69
C PHE A 96 -4.44 4.36 2.75
N PRO A 97 -4.79 5.60 2.41
CA PRO A 97 -5.46 6.48 3.34
C PRO A 97 -6.88 5.98 3.57
N ARG A 98 -7.23 5.67 4.83
CA ARG A 98 -8.57 5.21 5.18
C ARG A 98 -9.63 6.26 4.82
N GLY A 99 -10.55 5.91 3.93
CA GLY A 99 -11.56 6.80 3.37
C GLY A 99 -11.02 7.81 2.34
N GLY A 100 -9.74 7.73 1.99
CA GLY A 100 -9.07 8.61 1.04
C GLY A 100 -8.81 7.96 -0.31
N ILE A 101 -8.08 8.68 -1.17
CA ILE A 101 -7.68 8.18 -2.50
C ILE A 101 -6.39 7.37 -2.38
N TYR A 102 -6.39 6.14 -2.88
CA TYR A 102 -5.21 5.31 -3.05
C TYR A 102 -4.14 6.08 -3.86
N ARG A 103 -2.90 5.99 -3.39
CA ARG A 103 -1.75 6.52 -4.11
C ARG A 103 -0.77 5.37 -4.37
N PRO A 104 -0.36 5.14 -5.63
CA PRO A 104 0.68 4.17 -5.94
C PRO A 104 1.96 4.44 -5.17
N SER A 105 2.64 3.38 -4.73
CA SER A 105 3.89 3.50 -3.98
C SER A 105 4.96 4.31 -4.74
N ARG A 106 5.01 4.19 -6.08
CA ARG A 106 5.90 4.95 -6.97
C ARG A 106 5.69 6.48 -6.94
N ALA A 107 4.55 6.94 -6.46
CA ALA A 107 4.22 8.36 -6.38
C ALA A 107 4.53 8.94 -4.98
N LEU A 108 5.05 8.12 -4.06
CA LEU A 108 5.43 8.55 -2.72
C LEU A 108 6.89 9.01 -2.71
N GLU A 109 7.11 10.30 -2.48
CA GLU A 109 8.44 10.89 -2.32
C GLU A 109 8.71 11.19 -0.84
N PRO A 110 9.55 10.41 -0.14
CA PRO A 110 9.81 10.61 1.30
C PRO A 110 10.31 12.02 1.66
N SER A 111 10.98 12.68 0.72
CA SER A 111 11.48 14.04 0.88
C SER A 111 10.37 15.09 1.03
N GLN A 112 9.18 14.84 0.47
CA GLN A 112 8.04 15.75 0.44
C GLN A 112 7.04 15.53 1.58
N HIS A 113 7.19 14.44 2.34
CA HIS A 113 6.20 14.01 3.34
C HIS A 113 6.72 14.02 4.78
N CYS A 114 8.00 14.33 4.97
CA CYS A 114 8.63 14.46 6.28
C CYS A 114 9.03 15.91 6.55
N GLU A 115 8.31 16.58 7.44
CA GLU A 115 8.72 17.86 8.00
C GLU A 115 9.04 17.71 9.49
N ALA A 116 10.27 18.05 9.87
CA ALA A 116 10.70 18.14 11.26
C ALA A 116 11.76 19.22 11.39
N SER A 117 11.77 19.94 12.51
CA SER A 117 12.75 20.98 12.79
C SER A 117 14.14 20.41 13.10
N ASP A 118 14.20 19.22 13.70
CA ASP A 118 15.44 18.48 13.95
C ASP A 118 15.81 17.60 12.73
N PRO A 119 17.00 17.79 12.13
CA PRO A 119 17.48 16.97 11.02
C PRO A 119 17.55 15.47 11.33
N ALA A 120 17.93 15.08 12.56
CA ALA A 120 18.03 13.67 12.92
C ALA A 120 16.65 12.99 12.95
N VAL A 121 15.63 13.70 13.43
CA VAL A 121 14.23 13.24 13.39
C VAL A 121 13.74 13.13 11.95
N MET A 122 14.05 14.11 11.12
CA MET A 122 13.68 14.11 9.70
C MET A 122 14.28 12.89 8.97
N ASP A 123 15.56 12.61 9.20
CA ASP A 123 16.25 11.48 8.58
C ASP A 123 15.71 10.14 9.07
N ALA A 124 15.43 9.98 10.37
CA ALA A 124 14.83 8.78 10.92
C ALA A 124 13.46 8.48 10.28
N ARG A 125 12.61 9.50 10.12
CA ARG A 125 11.30 9.37 9.46
C ARG A 125 11.44 8.97 7.99
N ARG A 126 12.37 9.61 7.25
CA ARG A 126 12.64 9.28 5.84
C ARG A 126 13.13 7.84 5.68
N LEU A 127 14.02 7.39 6.56
CA LEU A 127 14.49 6.01 6.59
C LEU A 127 13.35 5.02 6.88
N GLY A 128 12.40 5.40 7.76
CA GLY A 128 11.18 4.65 8.01
C GLY A 128 10.33 4.48 6.75
N MET A 129 10.07 5.59 6.05
CA MET A 129 9.32 5.57 4.79
C MET A 129 10.01 4.72 3.72
N LEU A 130 11.33 4.86 3.57
CA LEU A 130 12.12 4.09 2.62
C LEU A 130 12.09 2.60 2.94
N ALA A 131 12.17 2.22 4.22
CA ALA A 131 12.09 0.81 4.61
C ALA A 131 10.75 0.18 4.20
N TYR A 132 9.63 0.91 4.34
CA TYR A 132 8.34 0.45 3.86
C TYR A 132 8.33 0.22 2.33
N LEU A 133 8.82 1.20 1.57
CA LEU A 133 8.89 1.11 0.11
C LEU A 133 9.80 -0.04 -0.35
N LEU A 134 10.93 -0.25 0.33
CA LEU A 134 11.82 -1.38 0.08
C LEU A 134 11.13 -2.71 0.36
N CYS A 135 10.32 -2.83 1.41
CA CYS A 135 9.53 -4.05 1.65
C CYS A 135 8.61 -4.37 0.46
N LEU A 136 8.00 -3.37 -0.16
CA LEU A 136 7.13 -3.60 -1.33
C LEU A 136 7.93 -4.09 -2.53
N ALA A 137 9.07 -3.45 -2.82
CA ALA A 137 9.96 -3.86 -3.90
C ALA A 137 10.52 -5.28 -3.70
N SER A 138 10.92 -5.63 -2.47
CA SER A 138 11.46 -6.96 -2.17
C SER A 138 10.42 -8.08 -2.22
N VAL A 139 9.13 -7.79 -1.99
CA VAL A 139 8.05 -8.79 -2.16
C VAL A 139 7.75 -8.99 -3.64
N GLU A 140 7.85 -7.94 -4.46
CA GLU A 140 7.70 -8.03 -5.91
C GLU A 140 8.79 -8.90 -6.57
N GLU A 141 10.02 -8.86 -6.06
CA GLU A 141 11.13 -9.65 -6.59
C GLU A 141 11.11 -11.13 -6.18
N ARG A 142 10.29 -11.55 -5.20
CA ARG A 142 10.19 -12.97 -4.83
C ARG A 142 9.45 -13.72 -5.94
N PRO A 143 10.12 -14.63 -6.69
CA PRO A 143 9.40 -15.49 -7.61
C PRO A 143 8.43 -16.32 -6.79
N ALA A 144 7.20 -16.48 -7.28
CA ALA A 144 6.27 -17.48 -6.78
C ALA A 144 6.96 -18.85 -6.92
N ILE A 145 7.57 -19.33 -5.84
CA ILE A 145 8.04 -20.70 -5.76
C ILE A 145 6.76 -21.54 -5.95
N PRO A 146 6.64 -22.36 -7.01
CA PRO A 146 5.50 -23.23 -7.12
C PRO A 146 5.56 -24.16 -5.90
N ASP A 147 4.49 -24.14 -5.11
CA ASP A 147 4.29 -25.11 -4.03
C ASP A 147 4.46 -26.49 -4.68
N ALA A 148 5.51 -27.18 -4.26
CA ALA A 148 5.75 -28.54 -4.71
C ALA A 148 4.55 -29.36 -4.23
N ALA A 149 3.83 -29.93 -5.19
CA ALA A 149 2.75 -30.85 -4.95
C ALA A 149 3.22 -32.00 -4.03
N ASP A 150 2.40 -32.30 -3.03
CA ASP A 150 2.24 -33.62 -2.43
C ASP A 150 0.73 -33.91 -2.26
#